data_AF-A0A2E9PPZ7-F1
#
_entry.id   AF-A0A2E9PPZ7-F1
#
_cell.length_a   1.000
_cell.length_b   1.000
_cell.length_c   1.000
_cell.angle_alpha   90.00
_cell.angle_beta   90.00
_cell.angle_gamma   90.00
#
_symmetry.space_group_name_H-M   'P 1'
#
loop_
_entity.id
_entity.type
_entity.pdbx_description
1 polymer ?
#
loop_
_entity_poly.entity_id
_entity_poly.type
_entity_poly.pdbx_seq_one_letter_code
_entity_poly.pdbx_strand_id
1 'polypeptide(L)' 'MKDTGLYLIIAGVAIFVIVFIGKIISFIANNPLLGLATVAIIFGVILLLLNMIKENKAAKKNEPFRGVKQ' A
#
# COMPACT_ATOMS: atom_id res chain seq x y z
N MET A 1 28.94 -21.25 -12.71
CA MET A 1 28.05 -21.27 -13.89
C MET A 1 26.57 -21.38 -13.53
N LYS A 2 26.18 -22.19 -12.53
CA LYS A 2 24.77 -22.37 -12.13
C LYS A 2 24.13 -21.10 -11.54
N ASP A 3 24.89 -20.33 -10.75
CA ASP A 3 24.36 -19.14 -10.06
C ASP A 3 24.12 -17.97 -11.02
N THR A 4 24.96 -17.82 -12.04
CA THR A 4 24.81 -16.78 -13.07
C THR A 4 23.48 -16.90 -13.82
N GLY A 5 23.01 -18.12 -14.09
CA GLY A 5 21.69 -18.35 -14.70
C GLY A 5 20.54 -17.97 -13.76
N LEU A 6 20.68 -18.26 -12.47
CA LEU A 6 19.68 -17.87 -11.46
C LEU A 6 19.57 -16.34 -11.33
N TYR A 7 20.72 -15.65 -11.26
CA TYR A 7 20.73 -14.18 -11.24
C TYR A 7 20.09 -13.56 -12.48
N LEU A 8 20.29 -14.17 -13.66
CA LEU A 8 19.67 -13.69 -14.90
C LEU A 8 18.15 -13.86 -14.90
N ILE A 9 17.65 -14.99 -14.36
CA ILE A 9 16.22 -15.23 -14.20
C ILE A 9 15.60 -14.24 -13.21
N ILE A 10 16.23 -14.04 -12.04
CA ILE A 10 15.75 -13.09 -11.03
C ILE A 10 15.75 -11.67 -11.59
N ALA A 11 16.81 -11.27 -12.29
CA ALA A 11 16.88 -9.97 -12.95
C ALA A 11 15.79 -9.80 -14.02
N GLY A 12 15.55 -10.82 -14.84
CA GLY A 12 14.50 -10.82 -15.84
C GLY A 12 13.10 -10.67 -15.23
N VAL A 13 12.82 -11.42 -14.16
CA VAL A 13 11.55 -11.32 -13.42
C VAL A 13 11.39 -9.94 -12.78
N ALA A 14 12.44 -9.39 -12.16
CA ALA A 14 12.40 -8.07 -11.56
C ALA A 14 12.08 -6.98 -12.60
N ILE A 15 12.75 -7.00 -13.76
CA ILE A 15 12.49 -6.05 -14.86
C ILE A 15 11.06 -6.22 -15.37
N PHE A 16 10.60 -7.46 -15.58
CA PHE A 16 9.25 -7.72 -16.05
C PHE A 16 8.19 -7.13 -15.11
N VAL A 17 8.35 -7.34 -13.80
CA VAL A 17 7.44 -6.79 -12.78
C VAL A 17 7.44 -5.27 -12.80
N ILE A 18 8.61 -4.63 -12.88
CA ILE A 18 8.73 -3.17 -12.94
C ILE A 18 8.02 -2.62 -14.18
N VAL A 19 8.26 -3.21 -15.36
CA VAL A 19 7.61 -2.78 -16.61
C VAL A 19 6.10 -2.97 -16.56
N PHE A 20 5.66 -4.10 -15.99
CA PHE A 20 4.24 -4.40 -15.83
C PHE A 20 3.55 -3.37 -14.93
N ILE A 21 4.10 -3.07 -13.76
CA ILE A 21 3.57 -2.03 -12.85
C ILE A 21 3.55 -0.68 -13.55
N GLY A 22 4.62 -0.33 -14.28
CA GLY A 22 4.70 0.90 -15.06
C GLY A 22 3.56 1.03 -16.09
N LYS A 23 3.19 -0.07 -16.77
CA LYS A 23 2.06 -0.08 -17.70
C LYS A 23 0.73 0.14 -17.01
N ILE A 24 0.50 -0.44 -15.83
CA ILE A 24 -0.73 -0.22 -15.06
C ILE A 24 -0.84 1.25 -14.63
N ILE A 25 0.24 1.83 -14.10
CA ILE A 25 0.27 3.24 -13.71
C ILE A 25 0.01 4.13 -14.92
N SER A 26 0.67 3.86 -16.06
CA SER A 26 0.46 4.62 -17.30
C SER A 26 -0.97 4.48 -17.83
N PHE A 27 -1.57 3.30 -17.75
CA PHE A 27 -2.95 3.07 -18.13
C PHE A 27 -3.92 3.88 -17.27
N ILE A 28 -3.71 3.92 -15.95
CA ILE A 28 -4.52 4.73 -15.03
C ILE A 28 -4.33 6.22 -15.33
N ALA A 29 -3.08 6.68 -15.53
CA ALA A 29 -2.77 8.08 -15.79
C ALA A 29 -3.35 8.60 -17.12
N ASN A 30 -3.41 7.74 -18.14
CA ASN A 30 -3.97 8.09 -19.45
C ASN A 30 -5.51 8.06 -19.48
N ASN A 31 -6.17 7.57 -18.43
CA ASN A 31 -7.62 7.47 -18.35
C ASN A 31 -8.14 8.28 -17.14
N PRO A 32 -8.66 9.50 -17.35
CA PRO A 32 -9.07 10.40 -16.26
C PRO A 32 -10.03 9.76 -15.25
N LEU A 33 -11.00 8.98 -15.73
CA LEU A 33 -11.99 8.32 -14.87
C LEU A 33 -11.36 7.25 -13.97
N LEU A 34 -10.38 6.49 -14.47
CA LEU A 34 -9.66 5.48 -13.70
C LEU A 34 -8.71 6.12 -12.69
N GLY A 35 -8.07 7.23 -13.06
CA GLY A 35 -7.30 8.06 -12.14
C GLY A 35 -8.15 8.53 -10.95
N LEU A 36 -9.34 9.09 -11.22
CA LEU A 36 -10.27 9.51 -10.18
C LEU A 36 -10.75 8.35 -9.31
N ALA A 37 -11.10 7.20 -9.91
CA ALA A 37 -11.49 6.01 -9.15
C ALA A 37 -10.38 5.52 -8.23
N THR A 38 -9.13 5.53 -8.71
CA THR A 38 -7.95 5.14 -7.91
C THR A 38 -7.75 6.08 -6.73
N VAL A 39 -7.86 7.40 -6.94
CA VAL A 39 -7.78 8.40 -5.87
C VAL A 39 -8.90 8.21 -4.84
N ALA A 40 -10.14 7.95 -5.29
CA ALA A 40 -11.27 7.72 -4.40
C ALA A 40 -11.06 6.48 -3.51
N ILE A 41 -10.53 5.39 -4.07
CA ILE A 41 -10.19 4.18 -3.30
C ILE A 41 -9.10 4.49 -2.27
N ILE A 42 -8.00 5.13 -2.68
CA ILE A 42 -6.90 5.49 -1.78
C ILE A 42 -7.42 6.36 -0.62
N PHE A 43 -8.24 7.35 -0.94
CA PHE A 43 -8.85 8.23 0.06
C PHE A 43 -9.76 7.46 1.03
N GLY A 44 -10.58 6.56 0.52
CA GLY A 44 -11.43 5.69 1.34
C GLY A 44 -10.63 4.81 2.31
N VAL A 45 -9.52 4.21 1.86
CA VAL A 45 -8.63 3.43 2.72
C VAL A 45 -7.99 4.30 3.80
N ILE A 46 -7.50 5.50 3.44
CA ILE A 46 -6.92 6.43 4.42
C ILE A 46 -7.95 6.81 5.48
N LEU A 47 -9.19 7.14 5.10
CA LEU A 47 -10.24 7.46 6.05
C LEU A 47 -10.56 6.31 6.99
N LEU A 48 -10.63 5.08 6.47
CA LEU A 48 -10.83 3.87 7.27
C LEU A 48 -9.71 3.70 8.30
N LEU A 49 -8.45 3.80 7.88
CA LEU A 49 -7.30 3.69 8.77
C LEU A 49 -7.30 4.77 9.85
N LEU A 50 -7.61 6.02 9.48
CA LEU A 50 -7.72 7.12 10.44
C LEU A 50 -8.83 6.87 11.46
N ASN A 51 -9.98 6.34 11.02
CA ASN A 51 -11.08 6.01 11.93
C ASN A 51 -10.67 4.91 12.92
N MET A 52 -10.04 3.83 12.42
CA MET A 52 -9.53 2.75 13.28
C MET A 52 -8.52 3.27 14.32
N ILE A 53 -7.61 4.16 13.93
CA ILE A 53 -6.65 4.78 14.84
C ILE A 53 -7.36 5.62 15.90
N LYS A 54 -8.37 6.40 15.50
CA LYS A 54 -9.16 7.25 16.41
C LYS A 54 -9.95 6.40 17.41
N GLU A 55 -10.60 5.35 16.94
CA GLU A 55 -11.34 4.39 17.78
C GLU A 55 -10.43 3.70 18.78
N ASN A 56 -9.26 3.23 18.34
CA ASN A 56 -8.28 2.59 19.22
C ASN A 56 -7.75 3.56 20.30
N LYS A 57 -7.50 4.82 19.95
CA LYS A 57 -7.13 5.88 20.92
C LYS A 57 -8.26 6.17 21.91
N ALA A 58 -9.51 6.19 21.45
CA ALA A 58 -10.67 6.42 22.30
C ALA A 58 -10.91 5.25 23.28
N ALA A 59 -10.78 4.01 22.80
CA ALA A 59 -10.86 2.80 23.63
C ALA A 59 -9.82 2.84 24.76
N LYS A 60 -8.55 3.14 24.44
CA LYS A 60 -7.46 3.31 25.40
C LYS A 60 -7.66 4.43 26.44
N LYS A 61 -8.56 5.37 26.16
CA LYS A 61 -8.87 6.45 27.11
C LYS A 61 -9.84 6.00 28.20
N ASN A 62 -10.70 5.03 27.89
CA ASN A 62 -11.80 4.59 28.73
C ASN A 62 -11.51 3.25 29.44
N GLU A 63 -10.27 2.76 29.38
CA GLU A 63 -9.85 1.54 30.07
C GLU A 63 -9.81 1.77 31.59
N PRO A 64 -10.39 0.87 32.41
CA PRO A 64 -10.49 1.04 33.87
C PRO A 64 -9.13 0.97 34.58
N PHE A 65 -8.10 0.41 33.95
CA PHE A 65 -6.74 0.41 34.48
C PHE A 65 -5.78 0.96 33.42
N ARG A 66 -5.30 2.18 33.65
CA ARG A 66 -4.30 2.84 32.79
C ARG A 66 -2.98 2.73 33.53
N GLY A 67 -2.21 1.70 33.20
CA GLY A 67 -0.90 1.45 33.83
C GLY A 67 -0.05 2.72 33.90
N VAL A 68 0.85 2.79 34.89
CA VAL A 68 1.67 3.97 35.17
C VAL A 68 2.42 4.41 33.91
N LYS A 69 2.26 5.68 33.53
CA LYS A 69 3.07 6.30 32.46
C LYS A 69 4.54 6.29 32.91
N GLN A 70 5.38 5.52 32.22
CA GLN A 70 6.83 5.78 32.21
C GLN A 70 7.12 7.05 31.42
#